data_AF-K5X134-F1
#
_entry.id   AF-K5X134-F1
#
_cell.length_a   1.000
_cell.length_b   1.000
_cell.length_c   1.000
_cell.angle_alpha   90.00
_cell.angle_beta   90.00
_cell.angle_gamma   90.00
#
_symmetry.space_group_name_H-M   'P 1'
#
loop_
_entity.id
_entity.type
_entity.pdbx_description
1 polymer ?
#
loop_
_entity_poly.entity_id
_entity_poly.type
_entity_poly.pdbx_seq_one_letter_code
_entity_poly.pdbx_strand_id
1 'polypeptide(L)'
;MLAFTVLFSGWISFLLNLLFAPSVQTNLSLSEACFSTSQTLNGLAECLEDFTVLKGTYNHFTYLEAQPTVTQRDAWFKATHTLLYTDNNCTTSILPSAIQDIYAIDLFTDISGKSFCVLYERTVNPCSKLYEKGWGFAMVPASRAGVSRLIHISAPHPFFDGETTVEAAQIFSETGAKSLLVPGRMRNAFYAPSPCVQPTGSKSSMYYITDPAHNDQEPFFDANLAVWDWQNEQGGCPSSSCAFIQFHGKAEKTCSEDTIFLSTGLSRGSWYTDGVDRPIKRLQQKLVHAFHLANAPGKISLPSHSRCILTATKNVVGRYINNYPTSSTQYDVCHRSASPDITEGAFVHAEQNAFARSDKARGAWVRALNDTFASINV
;
A
#
# COMPACT_ATOMS: atom_id res chain seq x y z
N MET A 1 86.26 25.66 5.36
CA MET A 1 85.42 24.46 5.54
C MET A 1 83.97 24.93 5.49
N LEU A 2 83.38 24.85 4.29
CA LEU A 2 82.05 25.39 3.98
C LEU A 2 80.97 24.35 4.29
N ALA A 3 79.96 24.79 5.02
CA ALA A 3 78.85 23.98 5.51
C ALA A 3 77.67 23.97 4.51
N PHE A 4 77.05 22.80 4.46
CA PHE A 4 75.82 22.44 3.76
C PHE A 4 74.62 23.27 4.21
N THR A 5 73.79 23.71 3.27
CA THR A 5 72.35 23.87 3.48
C THR A 5 71.66 24.08 2.13
N VAL A 6 70.75 23.18 1.77
CA VAL A 6 69.47 23.36 1.08
C VAL A 6 69.03 21.94 0.68
N LEU A 7 67.85 21.51 1.14
CA LEU A 7 66.91 20.57 0.47
C LEU A 7 65.91 20.03 1.52
N PHE A 8 64.94 20.84 1.97
CA PHE A 8 63.74 20.34 2.67
C PHE A 8 62.62 21.39 2.59
N SER A 9 61.97 21.53 1.44
CA SER A 9 60.71 22.32 1.36
C SER A 9 59.66 21.81 0.38
N GLY A 10 59.94 20.74 -0.38
CA GLY A 10 59.02 20.23 -1.40
C GLY A 10 57.91 19.28 -0.92
N TRP A 11 57.99 18.74 0.30
CA TRP A 11 57.12 17.63 0.72
C TRP A 11 55.92 18.03 1.60
N ILE A 12 55.87 19.27 2.10
CA ILE A 12 54.78 19.71 2.99
C ILE A 12 53.51 20.10 2.22
N SER A 13 53.62 20.52 0.95
CA SER A 13 52.46 20.91 0.14
C SER A 13 51.65 19.73 -0.42
N PHE A 14 52.19 18.51 -0.44
CA PHE A 14 51.46 17.32 -0.89
C PHE A 14 50.60 16.69 0.23
N LEU A 15 50.98 16.88 1.49
CA LEU A 15 50.25 16.37 2.66
C LEU A 15 49.06 17.25 3.07
N LEU A 16 49.05 18.54 2.71
CA LEU A 16 47.95 19.45 3.04
C LEU A 16 46.75 19.35 2.06
N ASN A 17 46.95 18.87 0.82
CA ASN A 17 45.85 18.63 -0.11
C ASN A 17 45.10 17.29 0.12
N LEU A 18 45.62 16.42 1.00
CA LEU A 18 44.92 15.22 1.46
C LEU A 18 44.01 15.46 2.68
N LEU A 19 44.11 16.63 3.32
CA LEU A 19 43.29 17.01 4.49
C LEU A 19 42.05 17.85 4.13
N PHE A 20 41.89 18.23 2.86
CA PHE A 20 40.74 18.99 2.35
C PHE A 20 40.09 18.30 1.15
N ALA A 21 39.97 16.96 1.20
CA ALA A 21 39.10 16.26 0.26
C ALA A 21 37.65 16.74 0.47
N PRO A 22 36.98 17.28 -0.56
CA PRO A 22 35.62 17.76 -0.43
C PRO A 22 34.67 16.58 -0.21
N SER A 23 33.81 16.76 0.79
CA SER A 23 32.52 16.12 1.03
C SER A 23 32.48 14.59 1.02
N VAL A 24 32.20 14.05 2.19
CA VAL A 24 31.39 12.84 2.40
C VAL A 24 30.25 12.85 1.37
N GLN A 25 30.38 12.10 0.27
CA GLN A 25 29.20 11.65 -0.46
C GLN A 25 28.49 10.73 0.53
N THR A 26 27.48 11.27 1.21
CA THR A 26 26.50 10.45 1.89
C THR A 26 25.93 9.54 0.80
N ASN A 27 26.34 8.27 0.81
CA ASN A 27 25.72 7.25 -0.02
C ASN A 27 24.25 7.20 0.43
N LEU A 28 23.40 7.98 -0.23
CA LEU A 28 21.96 7.88 -0.13
C LEU A 28 21.62 6.41 -0.38
N SER A 29 20.70 5.86 0.41
CA SER A 29 20.20 4.52 0.12
C SER A 29 19.62 4.49 -1.29
N LEU A 30 19.63 3.33 -1.94
CA LEU A 30 19.18 3.25 -3.34
C LEU A 30 17.71 3.66 -3.50
N SER A 31 16.86 3.37 -2.50
CA SER A 31 15.45 3.80 -2.51
C SER A 31 15.27 5.28 -2.17
N GLU A 32 16.16 5.91 -1.38
CA GLU A 32 16.17 7.37 -1.17
C GLU A 32 16.35 8.14 -2.49
N ALA A 33 17.07 7.58 -3.46
CA ALA A 33 17.28 8.21 -4.76
C ALA A 33 15.94 8.49 -5.50
N CYS A 34 14.90 7.67 -5.26
CA CYS A 34 13.59 7.84 -5.87
C CYS A 34 12.95 9.20 -5.62
N PHE A 35 13.21 9.81 -4.46
CA PHE A 35 12.67 11.13 -4.10
C PHE A 35 13.27 12.27 -4.94
N SER A 36 14.48 12.06 -5.48
CA SER A 36 15.19 13.04 -6.31
C SER A 36 14.95 12.83 -7.81
N THR A 37 14.62 11.60 -8.23
CA THR A 37 14.43 11.24 -9.64
C THR A 37 12.98 11.30 -10.08
N SER A 38 12.04 11.14 -9.15
CA SER A 38 10.60 11.13 -9.45
C SER A 38 10.02 12.54 -9.44
N GLN A 39 9.19 12.87 -10.43
CA GLN A 39 8.49 14.16 -10.50
C GLN A 39 7.02 14.06 -10.10
N THR A 40 6.44 12.86 -10.17
CA THR A 40 5.05 12.60 -9.82
C THR A 40 4.95 11.54 -8.74
N LEU A 41 3.86 11.51 -7.99
CA LEU A 41 3.66 10.54 -6.91
C LEU A 41 3.54 9.11 -7.45
N ASN A 42 2.93 8.93 -8.62
CA ASN A 42 2.89 7.63 -9.28
C ASN A 42 4.27 7.21 -9.79
N GLY A 43 5.11 8.15 -10.25
CA GLY A 43 6.51 7.87 -10.59
C GLY A 43 7.35 7.51 -9.36
N LEU A 44 7.08 8.14 -8.21
CA LEU A 44 7.69 7.75 -6.94
C LEU A 44 7.28 6.33 -6.53
N ALA A 45 5.99 6.01 -6.61
CA ALA A 45 5.49 4.68 -6.29
C ALA A 45 6.06 3.61 -7.23
N GLU A 46 6.18 3.90 -8.53
CA GLU A 46 6.85 3.04 -9.51
C GLU A 46 8.33 2.82 -9.16
N CYS A 47 9.07 3.89 -8.85
CA CYS A 47 10.47 3.79 -8.45
C CYS A 47 10.65 2.99 -7.14
N LEU A 48 9.77 3.17 -6.15
CA LEU A 48 9.79 2.37 -4.92
C LEU A 48 9.38 0.91 -5.15
N GLU A 49 8.55 0.64 -6.16
CA GLU A 49 8.15 -0.72 -6.55
C GLU A 49 9.33 -1.50 -7.14
N ASP A 50 10.30 -0.87 -7.81
CA ASP A 50 11.50 -1.53 -8.37
C ASP A 50 12.34 -2.28 -7.32
N PHE A 51 12.21 -1.92 -6.04
CA PHE A 51 12.88 -2.59 -4.93
C PHE A 51 12.08 -3.76 -4.35
N THR A 52 10.86 -4.03 -4.83
CA THR A 52 9.98 -5.09 -4.31
C THR A 52 10.65 -6.45 -4.35
N VAL A 53 10.59 -7.19 -3.24
CA VAL A 53 11.13 -8.55 -3.19
C VAL A 53 10.33 -9.47 -4.14
N LEU A 54 11.02 -9.98 -5.16
CA LEU A 54 10.43 -10.72 -6.26
C LEU A 54 10.05 -12.15 -5.87
N LYS A 55 9.26 -12.79 -6.73
CA LYS A 55 8.82 -14.19 -6.60
C LYS A 55 9.99 -15.14 -6.30
N GLY A 56 9.82 -16.02 -5.32
CA GLY A 56 10.81 -17.05 -4.97
C GLY A 56 12.17 -16.55 -4.49
N THR A 57 12.31 -15.25 -4.18
CA THR A 57 13.56 -14.68 -3.65
C THR A 57 13.91 -15.26 -2.28
N TYR A 58 12.89 -15.45 -1.43
CA TYR A 58 13.10 -15.98 -0.09
C TYR A 58 13.15 -17.51 -0.09
N ASN A 59 14.09 -18.03 0.69
CA ASN A 59 14.05 -19.37 1.25
C ASN A 59 13.59 -19.30 2.72
N HIS A 60 13.54 -20.45 3.41
CA HIS A 60 13.11 -20.50 4.80
C HIS A 60 13.92 -19.56 5.73
N PHE A 61 15.25 -19.55 5.61
CA PHE A 61 16.11 -18.75 6.49
C PHE A 61 15.98 -17.25 6.23
N THR A 62 16.10 -16.84 4.96
CA THR A 62 15.98 -15.42 4.56
C THR A 62 14.57 -14.88 4.78
N TYR A 63 13.53 -15.72 4.65
CA TYR A 63 12.18 -15.35 5.07
C TYR A 63 12.12 -15.04 6.56
N LEU A 64 12.65 -15.93 7.42
CA LEU A 64 12.64 -15.72 8.88
C LEU A 64 13.40 -14.45 9.29
N GLU A 65 14.51 -14.14 8.62
CA GLU A 65 15.27 -12.90 8.83
C GLU A 65 14.51 -11.64 8.38
N ALA A 66 13.70 -11.77 7.33
CA ALA A 66 12.87 -10.70 6.80
C ALA A 66 11.55 -10.49 7.57
N GLN A 67 11.14 -11.42 8.43
CA GLN A 67 9.93 -11.26 9.23
C GLN A 67 10.15 -10.28 10.39
N PRO A 68 9.16 -9.39 10.67
CA PRO A 68 9.26 -8.49 11.80
C PRO A 68 9.18 -9.28 13.12
N THR A 69 9.98 -8.87 14.10
CA THR A 69 9.77 -9.25 15.50
C THR A 69 8.48 -8.62 16.04
N VAL A 70 7.97 -9.10 17.19
CA VAL A 70 6.79 -8.50 17.85
C VAL A 70 6.98 -6.99 18.09
N THR A 71 8.17 -6.58 18.56
CA THR A 71 8.50 -5.16 18.77
C THR A 71 8.51 -4.36 17.46
N GLN A 72 8.97 -4.97 16.36
CA GLN A 72 8.96 -4.32 15.05
C GLN A 72 7.55 -4.21 14.47
N ARG A 73 6.67 -5.18 14.68
CA ARG A 73 5.25 -5.10 14.30
C ARG A 73 4.54 -3.96 15.03
N ASP A 74 4.72 -3.87 16.35
CA ASP A 74 4.20 -2.77 17.16
C ASP A 74 4.77 -1.41 16.71
N ALA A 75 6.06 -1.34 16.41
CA ALA A 75 6.69 -0.14 15.87
C ALA A 75 6.15 0.24 14.48
N TRP A 76 5.93 -0.74 13.60
CA TRP A 76 5.37 -0.53 12.26
C TRP A 76 3.93 -0.02 12.32
N PHE A 77 3.11 -0.62 13.19
CA PHE A 77 1.77 -0.14 13.51
C PHE A 77 1.83 1.32 14.00
N LYS A 78 2.66 1.63 14.99
CA LYS A 78 2.79 2.98 15.57
C LYS A 78 3.29 4.02 14.56
N ALA A 79 4.26 3.66 13.72
CA ALA A 79 4.76 4.54 12.67
C ALA A 79 3.67 4.86 11.66
N THR A 80 2.94 3.85 11.18
CA THR A 80 1.79 4.03 10.28
C THR A 80 0.70 4.88 10.91
N HIS A 81 0.36 4.61 12.17
CA HIS A 81 -0.64 5.36 12.93
C HIS A 81 -0.26 6.84 13.10
N THR A 82 0.99 7.09 13.49
CA THR A 82 1.51 8.46 13.69
C THR A 82 1.61 9.22 12.38
N LEU A 83 1.94 8.54 11.27
CA LEU A 83 1.97 9.14 9.94
C LEU A 83 0.61 9.77 9.58
N LEU A 84 -0.51 9.18 10.01
CA LEU A 84 -1.86 9.69 9.72
C LEU A 84 -2.18 11.01 10.43
N TYR A 85 -1.43 11.40 11.46
CA TYR A 85 -1.59 12.67 12.18
C TYR A 85 -0.80 13.84 11.60
N THR A 86 -0.01 13.60 10.55
CA THR A 86 0.80 14.60 9.85
C THR A 86 0.01 15.84 9.47
N ASP A 87 0.58 17.02 9.72
CA ASP A 87 0.05 18.30 9.26
C ASP A 87 1.16 19.33 8.99
N ASN A 88 1.26 19.77 7.73
CA ASN A 88 2.21 20.74 7.18
C ASN A 88 3.70 20.34 7.20
N ASN A 89 4.08 19.18 7.74
CA ASN A 89 5.42 18.61 7.61
C ASN A 89 5.40 17.12 7.98
N CYS A 90 6.43 16.37 7.57
CA CYS A 90 6.61 14.96 7.96
C CYS A 90 7.41 14.78 9.26
N THR A 91 7.92 15.87 9.84
CA THR A 91 8.84 15.85 10.99
C THR A 91 8.15 15.51 12.31
N THR A 92 6.82 15.63 12.38
CA THR A 92 6.04 15.19 13.53
C THR A 92 6.00 13.66 13.68
N SER A 93 6.28 12.92 12.62
CA SER A 93 6.30 11.45 12.64
C SER A 93 7.69 10.95 13.03
N ILE A 94 7.87 10.64 14.31
CA ILE A 94 9.10 10.04 14.81
C ILE A 94 9.04 8.53 14.58
N LEU A 95 10.03 7.97 13.89
CA LEU A 95 10.16 6.53 13.74
C LEU A 95 10.50 5.88 15.09
N PRO A 96 9.77 4.83 15.51
CA PRO A 96 10.15 4.07 16.69
C PRO A 96 11.51 3.40 16.49
N SER A 97 12.31 3.32 17.56
CA SER A 97 13.69 2.83 17.51
C SER A 97 13.85 1.42 16.94
N ALA A 98 12.83 0.56 17.07
CA ALA A 98 12.88 -0.80 16.53
C ALA A 98 12.89 -0.88 14.99
N ILE A 99 12.51 0.20 14.29
CA ILE A 99 12.48 0.25 12.82
C ILE A 99 13.24 1.45 12.23
N GLN A 100 13.80 2.34 13.05
CA GLN A 100 14.45 3.57 12.59
C GLN A 100 15.67 3.33 11.66
N ASP A 101 16.31 2.16 11.77
CA ASP A 101 17.44 1.76 10.92
C ASP A 101 16.98 1.06 9.62
N ILE A 102 15.70 0.70 9.53
CA ILE A 102 15.08 -0.01 8.41
C ILE A 102 14.24 0.94 7.54
N TYR A 103 13.63 1.94 8.17
CA TYR A 103 12.68 2.86 7.56
C TYR A 103 13.16 4.31 7.58
N ALA A 104 12.63 5.10 6.66
CA ALA A 104 12.70 6.57 6.67
C ALA A 104 11.29 7.15 6.47
N ILE A 105 11.12 8.41 6.87
CA ILE A 105 9.95 9.22 6.53
C ILE A 105 10.45 10.48 5.84
N ASP A 106 10.09 10.65 4.57
CA ASP A 106 10.50 11.82 3.79
C ASP A 106 9.31 12.56 3.19
N LEU A 107 9.51 13.86 2.98
CA LEU A 107 8.57 14.72 2.26
C LEU A 107 8.82 14.59 0.76
N PHE A 108 7.79 14.19 0.03
CA PHE A 108 7.79 14.24 -1.44
C PHE A 108 6.87 15.37 -1.92
N THR A 109 7.33 16.18 -2.87
CA THR A 109 6.48 17.20 -3.52
C THR A 109 6.30 16.84 -4.98
N ASP A 110 5.06 16.54 -5.33
CA ASP A 110 4.63 16.22 -6.68
C ASP A 110 4.66 17.49 -7.55
N ILE A 111 4.87 17.32 -8.86
CA ILE A 111 4.87 18.43 -9.83
C ILE A 111 3.56 19.23 -9.87
N SER A 112 2.44 18.66 -9.40
CA SER A 112 1.17 19.36 -9.19
C SER A 112 1.20 20.36 -8.02
N GLY A 113 2.27 20.37 -7.23
CA GLY A 113 2.44 21.19 -6.02
C GLY A 113 1.86 20.54 -4.76
N LYS A 114 1.25 19.35 -4.86
CA LYS A 114 0.82 18.57 -3.68
C LYS A 114 2.02 17.92 -3.02
N SER A 115 2.06 17.93 -1.70
CA SER A 115 3.12 17.27 -0.93
C SER A 115 2.58 16.10 -0.13
N PHE A 116 3.42 15.09 0.07
CA PHE A 116 3.08 13.81 0.70
C PHE A 116 4.18 13.41 1.67
N CYS A 117 3.80 12.82 2.80
CA CYS A 117 4.73 12.16 3.70
C CYS A 117 4.76 10.68 3.40
N VAL A 118 5.96 10.17 3.16
CA VAL A 118 6.18 8.81 2.67
C VAL A 118 7.02 8.06 3.69
N LEU A 119 6.41 7.06 4.31
CA LEU A 119 7.09 6.06 5.15
C LEU A 119 7.51 4.91 4.24
N TYR A 120 8.81 4.65 4.10
CA TYR A 120 9.32 3.65 3.17
C TYR A 120 10.54 2.93 3.72
N GLU A 121 10.75 1.70 3.24
CA GLU A 121 11.93 0.92 3.57
C GLU A 121 13.17 1.50 2.89
N ARG A 122 14.18 1.87 3.67
CA ARG A 122 15.44 2.42 3.15
C ARG A 122 16.52 1.36 2.99
N THR A 123 16.36 0.21 3.64
CA THR A 123 17.33 -0.88 3.56
C THR A 123 17.14 -1.68 2.29
N VAL A 124 18.16 -1.66 1.43
CA VAL A 124 18.19 -2.39 0.15
C VAL A 124 19.39 -3.33 0.16
N ASN A 125 19.14 -4.60 -0.13
CA ASN A 125 20.20 -5.58 -0.26
C ASN A 125 21.14 -5.18 -1.41
N PRO A 126 22.45 -5.01 -1.16
CA PRO A 126 23.37 -4.45 -2.15
C PRO A 126 23.60 -5.37 -3.36
N CYS A 127 23.33 -6.67 -3.22
CA CYS A 127 23.52 -7.66 -4.29
C CYS A 127 22.27 -7.78 -5.17
N SER A 128 21.10 -7.98 -4.57
CA SER A 128 19.85 -8.15 -5.32
C SER A 128 19.23 -6.83 -5.77
N LYS A 129 19.59 -5.72 -5.13
CA LYS A 129 18.96 -4.39 -5.31
C LYS A 129 17.47 -4.38 -4.92
N LEU A 130 17.05 -5.33 -4.09
CA LEU A 130 15.68 -5.41 -3.55
C LEU A 130 15.68 -5.03 -2.07
N TYR A 131 14.53 -4.68 -1.53
CA TYR A 131 14.31 -4.46 -0.11
C TYR A 131 14.82 -5.65 0.72
N GLU A 132 15.43 -5.36 1.86
CA GLU A 132 15.94 -6.40 2.76
C GLU A 132 14.80 -7.14 3.48
N LYS A 133 13.80 -6.39 3.94
CA LYS A 133 12.64 -6.87 4.67
C LYS A 133 11.41 -7.00 3.78
N GLY A 134 11.21 -6.05 2.86
CA GLY A 134 10.08 -6.03 1.94
C GLY A 134 8.74 -5.79 2.63
N TRP A 135 8.69 -4.95 3.67
CA TRP A 135 7.42 -4.64 4.35
C TRP A 135 6.62 -3.55 3.62
N GLY A 136 7.29 -2.70 2.83
CA GLY A 136 6.67 -1.82 1.84
C GLY A 136 6.74 -0.33 2.17
N PHE A 137 5.72 0.40 1.74
CA PHE A 137 5.62 1.84 1.98
C PHE A 137 4.18 2.28 2.24
N ALA A 138 4.05 3.36 2.99
CA ALA A 138 2.79 4.06 3.23
C ALA A 138 2.94 5.54 2.86
N MET A 139 1.90 6.14 2.29
CA MET A 139 1.89 7.56 1.92
C MET A 139 0.64 8.23 2.47
N VAL A 140 0.78 9.48 2.91
CA VAL A 140 -0.32 10.36 3.34
C VAL A 140 -0.13 11.76 2.76
N PRO A 141 -1.19 12.56 2.53
CA PRO A 141 -1.03 13.98 2.25
C PRO A 141 -0.27 14.67 3.39
N ALA A 142 0.68 15.55 3.04
CA ALA A 142 1.53 16.21 4.03
C ALA A 142 0.78 17.26 4.87
N SER A 143 -0.43 17.67 4.46
CA SER A 143 -1.28 18.61 5.20
C SER A 143 -2.70 18.08 5.32
N ARG A 144 -3.39 18.46 6.39
CA ARG A 144 -4.81 18.10 6.59
C ARG A 144 -5.69 18.63 5.46
N ALA A 145 -5.42 19.84 4.99
CA ALA A 145 -6.11 20.44 3.85
C ALA A 145 -5.93 19.67 2.53
N GLY A 146 -4.89 18.81 2.44
CA GLY A 146 -4.69 17.91 1.30
C GLY A 146 -5.61 16.68 1.31
N VAL A 147 -6.27 16.39 2.44
CA VAL A 147 -7.24 15.31 2.56
C VAL A 147 -8.63 15.85 2.26
N SER A 148 -9.29 15.28 1.27
CA SER A 148 -10.68 15.62 0.93
C SER A 148 -11.65 14.48 1.19
N ARG A 149 -11.17 13.25 1.38
CA ARG A 149 -11.99 12.05 1.65
C ARG A 149 -11.26 11.12 2.59
N LEU A 150 -12.00 10.44 3.47
CA LEU A 150 -11.45 9.43 4.40
C LEU A 150 -11.32 8.07 3.71
N ILE A 151 -10.76 8.07 2.50
CA ILE A 151 -10.51 6.85 1.73
C ILE A 151 -9.10 6.36 2.06
N HIS A 152 -9.00 5.10 2.48
CA HIS A 152 -7.75 4.36 2.48
C HIS A 152 -7.65 3.55 1.19
N ILE A 153 -6.52 3.65 0.49
CA ILE A 153 -6.23 2.88 -0.71
C ILE A 153 -5.09 1.90 -0.42
N SER A 154 -5.21 0.67 -0.90
CA SER A 154 -4.09 -0.27 -0.89
C SER A 154 -4.01 -1.14 -2.15
N ALA A 155 -2.78 -1.55 -2.49
CA ALA A 155 -2.49 -2.49 -3.56
C ALA A 155 -1.59 -3.61 -2.99
N PRO A 156 -2.14 -4.77 -2.59
CA PRO A 156 -1.41 -5.75 -1.80
C PRO A 156 -0.46 -6.64 -2.60
N HIS A 157 -0.46 -6.53 -3.93
CA HIS A 157 0.23 -7.46 -4.83
C HIS A 157 1.11 -6.70 -5.84
N PRO A 158 2.13 -5.97 -5.38
CA PRO A 158 3.07 -5.27 -6.26
C PRO A 158 3.69 -6.25 -7.27
N PHE A 159 3.85 -5.80 -8.52
CA PHE A 159 4.18 -6.59 -9.72
C PHE A 159 3.24 -7.76 -10.10
N PHE A 160 2.71 -8.50 -9.13
CA PHE A 160 1.93 -9.72 -9.38
C PHE A 160 0.59 -9.40 -10.03
N ASP A 161 -0.04 -8.30 -9.64
CA ASP A 161 -1.32 -7.82 -10.17
C ASP A 161 -1.16 -6.84 -11.35
N GLY A 162 0.07 -6.68 -11.86
CA GLY A 162 0.42 -5.70 -12.88
C GLY A 162 0.50 -4.28 -12.30
N GLU A 163 -0.10 -3.32 -12.99
CA GLU A 163 0.04 -1.87 -12.72
C GLU A 163 -0.75 -1.36 -11.49
N THR A 164 -1.20 -2.23 -10.56
CA THR A 164 -2.06 -1.80 -9.44
C THR A 164 -1.37 -0.84 -8.46
N THR A 165 -0.05 -0.88 -8.34
CA THR A 165 0.73 0.03 -7.48
C THR A 165 0.69 1.46 -8.01
N VAL A 166 1.10 1.66 -9.27
CA VAL A 166 1.01 2.93 -9.99
C VAL A 166 -0.45 3.38 -10.09
N GLU A 167 -1.37 2.42 -10.19
CA GLU A 167 -2.80 2.67 -10.16
C GLU A 167 -3.25 3.36 -8.87
N ALA A 168 -3.00 2.69 -7.76
CA ALA A 168 -3.37 3.12 -6.44
C ALA A 168 -2.74 4.48 -6.10
N ALA A 169 -1.48 4.71 -6.48
CA ALA A 169 -0.76 5.95 -6.19
C ALA A 169 -1.39 7.19 -6.84
N GLN A 170 -1.73 7.12 -8.12
CA GLN A 170 -2.35 8.27 -8.79
C GLN A 170 -3.83 8.42 -8.42
N ILE A 171 -4.57 7.33 -8.16
CA ILE A 171 -5.94 7.48 -7.61
C ILE A 171 -5.87 8.17 -6.24
N PHE A 172 -4.93 7.77 -5.38
CA PHE A 172 -4.71 8.37 -4.07
C PHE A 172 -4.45 9.89 -4.16
N SER A 173 -3.53 10.32 -5.02
CA SER A 173 -3.22 11.75 -5.17
C SER A 173 -4.36 12.56 -5.78
N GLU A 174 -5.10 12.01 -6.74
CA GLU A 174 -6.15 12.73 -7.47
C GLU A 174 -7.50 12.79 -6.73
N THR A 175 -7.80 11.82 -5.86
CA THR A 175 -9.04 11.80 -5.08
C THR A 175 -8.95 12.55 -3.76
N GLY A 176 -7.74 12.95 -3.36
CA GLY A 176 -7.46 13.50 -2.02
C GLY A 176 -7.80 12.49 -0.93
N ALA A 177 -7.49 11.22 -1.19
CA ALA A 177 -7.63 10.12 -0.22
C ALA A 177 -6.68 10.33 0.96
N LYS A 178 -6.98 9.68 2.10
CA LYS A 178 -6.25 9.88 3.35
C LYS A 178 -4.91 9.15 3.38
N SER A 179 -4.87 7.93 2.83
CA SER A 179 -3.65 7.13 2.84
C SER A 179 -3.58 6.13 1.69
N LEU A 180 -2.35 5.78 1.34
CA LEU A 180 -1.97 4.71 0.43
C LEU A 180 -1.07 3.72 1.16
N LEU A 181 -1.25 2.42 0.92
CA LEU A 181 -0.37 1.36 1.43
C LEU A 181 -0.06 0.31 0.36
N VAL A 182 1.22 0.00 0.19
CA VAL A 182 1.72 -1.01 -0.75
C VAL A 182 2.80 -1.84 -0.04
N PRO A 183 2.71 -3.17 -0.02
CA PRO A 183 3.73 -4.02 0.59
C PRO A 183 5.01 -4.05 -0.27
N GLY A 184 6.14 -4.40 0.33
CA GLY A 184 7.46 -4.36 -0.35
C GLY A 184 7.89 -5.71 -0.91
N ARG A 185 6.97 -6.66 -1.03
CA ARG A 185 7.24 -8.00 -1.55
C ARG A 185 6.05 -8.57 -2.30
N MET A 186 6.35 -9.35 -3.33
CA MET A 186 5.34 -10.11 -4.06
C MET A 186 4.70 -11.15 -3.14
N ARG A 187 3.41 -11.41 -3.35
CA ARG A 187 2.66 -12.43 -2.59
C ARG A 187 3.27 -13.83 -2.59
N ASN A 188 4.14 -14.12 -3.56
CA ASN A 188 4.84 -15.39 -3.74
C ASN A 188 6.36 -15.25 -3.62
N ALA A 189 6.84 -14.25 -2.86
CA ALA A 189 8.25 -14.09 -2.54
C ALA A 189 8.82 -15.31 -1.79
N PHE A 190 8.00 -15.99 -0.98
CA PHE A 190 8.29 -17.30 -0.40
C PHE A 190 7.17 -18.32 -0.66
N TYR A 191 7.51 -19.45 -1.30
CA TYR A 191 6.59 -20.55 -1.64
C TYR A 191 6.29 -21.49 -0.45
N ALA A 192 5.92 -20.95 0.70
CA ALA A 192 5.37 -21.72 1.81
C ALA A 192 3.88 -21.39 1.98
N PRO A 193 3.03 -22.34 2.43
CA PRO A 193 1.62 -22.04 2.69
C PRO A 193 1.48 -21.03 3.84
N SER A 194 0.59 -20.05 3.70
CA SER A 194 0.18 -19.18 4.81
C SER A 194 -0.43 -20.03 5.92
N PRO A 195 -0.11 -19.83 7.20
CA PRO A 195 -0.75 -20.53 8.30
C PRO A 195 -2.19 -20.02 8.58
N CYS A 196 -2.51 -18.80 8.14
CA CYS A 196 -3.74 -18.09 8.50
C CYS A 196 -4.94 -18.55 7.66
N VAL A 197 -4.95 -18.24 6.37
CA VAL A 197 -6.05 -18.60 5.47
C VAL A 197 -5.64 -19.78 4.61
N GLN A 198 -6.28 -20.93 4.83
CA GLN A 198 -6.07 -22.11 3.99
C GLN A 198 -7.06 -22.16 2.81
N PRO A 199 -6.62 -22.64 1.64
CA PRO A 199 -7.55 -22.96 0.56
C PRO A 199 -8.45 -24.12 0.99
N THR A 200 -9.72 -24.05 0.64
CA THR A 200 -10.73 -25.07 0.95
C THR A 200 -10.87 -26.10 -0.19
N GLY A 201 -9.83 -26.23 -1.02
CA GLY A 201 -9.86 -27.00 -2.27
C GLY A 201 -8.47 -27.50 -2.71
N SER A 202 -8.31 -27.82 -4.00
CA SER A 202 -7.09 -28.47 -4.52
C SER A 202 -5.82 -27.61 -4.32
N LYS A 203 -4.65 -28.28 -4.28
CA LYS A 203 -3.32 -27.67 -4.06
C LYS A 203 -2.99 -26.49 -5.00
N SER A 204 -3.67 -26.34 -6.14
CA SER A 204 -3.48 -25.22 -7.08
C SER A 204 -4.05 -23.88 -6.59
N SER A 205 -4.69 -23.84 -5.42
CA SER A 205 -5.31 -22.63 -4.83
C SER A 205 -4.57 -22.09 -3.60
N MET A 206 -3.31 -22.49 -3.39
CA MET A 206 -2.50 -22.13 -2.23
C MET A 206 -2.37 -20.61 -2.04
N TYR A 207 -2.66 -20.14 -0.83
CA TYR A 207 -2.22 -18.82 -0.37
C TYR A 207 -0.83 -18.95 0.24
N TYR A 208 0.09 -18.13 -0.22
CA TYR A 208 1.47 -18.16 0.25
C TYR A 208 1.64 -17.37 1.54
N ILE A 209 2.65 -17.71 2.32
CA ILE A 209 2.94 -17.05 3.59
C ILE A 209 3.34 -15.58 3.41
N THR A 210 3.81 -15.20 2.22
CA THR A 210 4.13 -13.80 1.88
C THR A 210 2.96 -13.06 1.23
N ASP A 211 1.77 -13.65 1.20
CA ASP A 211 0.57 -13.06 0.62
C ASP A 211 -0.08 -12.04 1.57
N PRO A 212 0.02 -10.72 1.30
CA PRO A 212 -0.40 -9.70 2.25
C PRO A 212 -1.92 -9.65 2.46
N ALA A 213 -2.69 -10.19 1.52
CA ALA A 213 -4.15 -10.27 1.63
C ALA A 213 -4.62 -11.52 2.40
N HIS A 214 -3.76 -12.51 2.62
CA HIS A 214 -4.15 -13.83 3.15
C HIS A 214 -3.27 -14.32 4.32
N ASN A 215 -2.44 -13.44 4.89
CA ASN A 215 -1.66 -13.72 6.09
C ASN A 215 -1.68 -12.53 7.05
N ASP A 216 -2.14 -12.76 8.28
CA ASP A 216 -2.22 -11.75 9.35
C ASP A 216 -0.87 -11.47 10.04
N GLN A 217 0.17 -12.24 9.68
CA GLN A 217 1.55 -12.01 10.11
C GLN A 217 2.32 -11.07 9.18
N GLU A 218 1.75 -10.72 8.03
CA GLU A 218 2.38 -9.76 7.13
C GLU A 218 2.21 -8.32 7.67
N PRO A 219 3.27 -7.48 7.66
CA PRO A 219 3.21 -6.08 8.10
C PRO A 219 2.12 -5.24 7.43
N PHE A 220 1.70 -5.64 6.22
CA PHE A 220 0.58 -5.04 5.52
C PHE A 220 -0.72 -5.09 6.34
N PHE A 221 -0.96 -6.18 7.07
CA PHE A 221 -2.11 -6.30 7.96
C PHE A 221 -2.03 -5.30 9.12
N ASP A 222 -0.87 -5.22 9.78
CA ASP A 222 -0.63 -4.28 10.89
C ASP A 222 -0.85 -2.82 10.48
N ALA A 223 -0.35 -2.43 9.30
CA ALA A 223 -0.55 -1.08 8.77
C ALA A 223 -2.03 -0.79 8.47
N ASN A 224 -2.79 -1.76 7.94
CA ASN A 224 -4.24 -1.58 7.77
C ASN A 224 -4.95 -1.43 9.12
N LEU A 225 -4.52 -2.15 10.16
CA LEU A 225 -5.08 -2.00 11.50
C LEU A 225 -4.82 -0.60 12.04
N ALA A 226 -3.60 -0.08 11.88
CA ALA A 226 -3.26 1.28 12.27
C ALA A 226 -4.14 2.32 11.55
N VAL A 227 -4.42 2.14 10.26
CA VAL A 227 -5.32 3.05 9.53
C VAL A 227 -6.76 2.93 10.02
N TRP A 228 -7.25 1.72 10.30
CA TRP A 228 -8.59 1.50 10.84
C TRP A 228 -8.77 2.10 12.23
N ASP A 229 -7.81 1.87 13.13
CA ASP A 229 -7.84 2.40 14.49
C ASP A 229 -7.83 3.94 14.48
N TRP A 230 -6.92 4.54 13.69
CA TRP A 230 -6.91 6.00 13.49
C TRP A 230 -8.26 6.51 12.97
N GLN A 231 -8.83 5.83 11.96
CA GLN A 231 -10.12 6.22 11.37
C GLN A 231 -11.26 6.18 12.41
N ASN A 232 -11.26 5.19 13.30
CA ASN A 232 -12.22 5.11 14.39
C ASN A 232 -12.02 6.19 15.45
N GLU A 233 -10.77 6.52 15.79
CA GLU A 233 -10.44 7.66 16.65
C GLU A 233 -10.96 8.99 16.07
N GLN A 234 -11.03 9.11 14.73
CA GLN A 234 -11.58 10.28 14.04
C GLN A 234 -13.10 10.23 13.82
N GLY A 235 -13.84 9.34 14.50
CA GLY A 235 -15.30 9.26 14.43
C GLY A 235 -15.83 8.15 13.51
N GLY A 236 -15.00 7.16 13.17
CA GLY A 236 -15.41 5.97 12.42
C GLY A 236 -15.30 6.14 10.90
N CYS A 237 -15.95 5.26 10.16
CA CYS A 237 -15.93 5.25 8.69
C CYS A 237 -17.33 5.54 8.11
N PRO A 238 -17.77 6.82 8.05
CA PRO A 238 -19.06 7.17 7.47
C PRO A 238 -19.15 6.70 6.01
N SER A 239 -20.17 5.88 5.72
CA SER A 239 -20.43 5.32 4.38
C SER A 239 -20.35 6.37 3.26
N SER A 240 -20.79 7.61 3.51
CA SER A 240 -20.80 8.70 2.52
C SER A 240 -19.43 9.28 2.18
N SER A 241 -18.39 9.11 2.99
CA SER A 241 -17.09 9.80 2.81
C SER A 241 -15.86 8.94 3.12
N CYS A 242 -16.06 7.69 3.57
CA CYS A 242 -15.01 6.77 3.96
C CYS A 242 -15.15 5.41 3.27
N ALA A 243 -14.00 4.82 2.91
CA ALA A 243 -13.89 3.44 2.46
C ALA A 243 -12.43 2.95 2.55
N PHE A 244 -12.27 1.64 2.71
CA PHE A 244 -11.00 0.93 2.61
C PHE A 244 -10.99 0.16 1.30
N ILE A 245 -10.37 0.73 0.29
CA ILE A 245 -10.40 0.21 -1.08
C ILE A 245 -9.10 -0.51 -1.36
N GLN A 246 -9.20 -1.79 -1.70
CA GLN A 246 -8.06 -2.61 -2.08
C GLN A 246 -8.14 -2.98 -3.56
N PHE A 247 -7.16 -2.51 -4.33
CA PHE A 247 -7.04 -2.76 -5.76
C PHE A 247 -6.26 -4.05 -6.03
N HIS A 248 -6.90 -4.97 -6.74
CA HIS A 248 -6.31 -6.21 -7.23
C HIS A 248 -6.39 -6.29 -8.75
N GLY A 249 -5.46 -7.04 -9.32
CA GLY A 249 -5.38 -7.36 -10.72
C GLY A 249 -5.71 -8.82 -10.97
N LYS A 250 -6.66 -9.08 -11.87
CA LYS A 250 -6.98 -10.44 -12.30
C LYS A 250 -6.39 -10.73 -13.67
N ALA A 251 -6.00 -11.99 -13.86
CA ALA A 251 -5.62 -12.52 -15.17
C ALA A 251 -6.79 -12.44 -16.15
N GLU A 252 -6.52 -12.30 -17.45
CA GLU A 252 -7.53 -12.12 -18.50
C GLU A 252 -8.61 -13.22 -18.50
N LYS A 253 -8.20 -14.48 -18.27
CA LYS A 253 -9.09 -15.64 -18.22
C LYS A 253 -9.87 -15.77 -16.91
N THR A 254 -9.47 -15.04 -15.85
CA THR A 254 -10.13 -15.09 -14.55
C THR A 254 -11.23 -14.03 -14.50
N CYS A 255 -12.48 -14.49 -14.32
CA CYS A 255 -13.65 -13.62 -14.38
C CYS A 255 -13.66 -12.74 -15.64
N SER A 256 -13.47 -13.36 -16.81
CA SER A 256 -13.22 -12.66 -18.08
C SER A 256 -14.36 -11.73 -18.51
N GLU A 257 -15.59 -11.96 -18.04
CA GLU A 257 -16.75 -11.11 -18.31
C GLU A 257 -16.66 -9.74 -17.61
N ASP A 258 -15.90 -9.64 -16.52
CA ASP A 258 -15.82 -8.43 -15.71
C ASP A 258 -14.58 -7.62 -16.07
N THR A 259 -14.77 -6.32 -16.29
CA THR A 259 -13.69 -5.33 -16.34
C THR A 259 -13.28 -4.92 -14.94
N ILE A 260 -14.27 -4.68 -14.08
CA ILE A 260 -14.08 -4.51 -12.64
C ILE A 260 -15.12 -5.39 -11.93
N PHE A 261 -14.65 -6.23 -11.01
CA PHE A 261 -15.50 -6.98 -10.10
C PHE A 261 -15.29 -6.44 -8.67
N LEU A 262 -16.33 -5.83 -8.12
CA LEU A 262 -16.31 -5.28 -6.78
C LEU A 262 -16.92 -6.28 -5.81
N SER A 263 -16.33 -6.45 -4.63
CA SER A 263 -16.92 -7.19 -3.52
C SER A 263 -16.57 -6.54 -2.18
N THR A 264 -17.34 -6.81 -1.13
CA THR A 264 -17.06 -6.28 0.21
C THR A 264 -16.41 -7.34 1.11
N GLY A 265 -15.85 -8.43 0.57
CA GLY A 265 -15.40 -9.57 1.38
C GLY A 265 -16.52 -10.51 1.83
N LEU A 266 -17.73 -10.36 1.26
CA LEU A 266 -18.87 -11.25 1.50
C LEU A 266 -19.14 -12.15 0.29
N SER A 267 -19.56 -13.38 0.57
CA SER A 267 -20.09 -14.31 -0.43
C SER A 267 -21.32 -13.73 -1.15
N ARG A 268 -21.67 -14.29 -2.31
CA ARG A 268 -22.89 -13.93 -3.02
C ARG A 268 -24.11 -14.10 -2.11
N GLY A 269 -24.99 -13.11 -2.07
CA GLY A 269 -26.21 -13.12 -1.28
C GLY A 269 -27.04 -11.86 -1.47
N SER A 270 -28.16 -11.79 -0.74
CA SER A 270 -29.12 -10.67 -0.78
C SER A 270 -28.51 -9.33 -0.35
N TRP A 271 -27.42 -9.32 0.41
CA TRP A 271 -26.71 -8.11 0.82
C TRP A 271 -26.35 -7.19 -0.36
N TYR A 272 -26.02 -7.78 -1.53
CA TYR A 272 -25.70 -7.02 -2.74
C TYR A 272 -26.93 -6.56 -3.54
N THR A 273 -28.13 -7.08 -3.24
CA THR A 273 -29.37 -6.78 -3.98
C THR A 273 -30.45 -6.12 -3.12
N ASP A 274 -30.29 -6.05 -1.81
CA ASP A 274 -31.23 -5.36 -0.93
C ASP A 274 -31.26 -3.84 -1.25
N GLY A 275 -32.28 -3.14 -0.74
CA GLY A 275 -32.45 -1.70 -0.95
C GLY A 275 -31.55 -0.81 -0.10
N VAL A 276 -30.66 -1.38 0.74
CA VAL A 276 -29.83 -0.59 1.65
C VAL A 276 -28.72 0.10 0.85
N ASP A 277 -28.60 1.41 1.08
CA ASP A 277 -27.57 2.25 0.47
C ASP A 277 -26.20 1.96 1.10
N ARG A 278 -25.26 1.44 0.29
CA ARG A 278 -23.93 1.04 0.75
C ARG A 278 -22.84 1.55 -0.18
N PRO A 279 -21.63 1.85 0.32
CA PRO A 279 -20.55 2.46 -0.46
C PRO A 279 -20.25 1.72 -1.76
N ILE A 280 -20.14 0.39 -1.68
CA ILE A 280 -19.81 -0.45 -2.83
C ILE A 280 -20.89 -0.44 -3.93
N LYS A 281 -22.18 -0.31 -3.57
CA LYS A 281 -23.27 -0.23 -4.54
C LYS A 281 -23.27 1.10 -5.25
N ARG A 282 -23.09 2.21 -4.50
CA ARG A 282 -22.91 3.54 -5.08
C ARG A 282 -21.69 3.58 -5.99
N LEU A 283 -20.55 3.06 -5.52
CA LEU A 283 -19.31 2.99 -6.30
C LEU A 283 -19.51 2.24 -7.62
N GLN A 284 -20.18 1.09 -7.58
CA GLN A 284 -20.47 0.32 -8.79
C GLN A 284 -21.27 1.15 -9.80
N GLN A 285 -22.33 1.84 -9.36
CA GLN A 285 -23.14 2.69 -10.23
C GLN A 285 -22.33 3.85 -10.80
N LYS A 286 -21.50 4.52 -9.98
CA LYS A 286 -20.66 5.63 -10.42
C LYS A 286 -19.56 5.20 -11.38
N LEU A 287 -18.98 4.01 -11.18
CA LEU A 287 -18.01 3.44 -12.12
C LEU A 287 -18.67 3.11 -13.45
N VAL A 288 -19.86 2.48 -13.46
CA VAL A 288 -20.60 2.19 -14.70
C VAL A 288 -20.82 3.47 -15.50
N HIS A 289 -21.25 4.53 -14.82
CA HIS A 289 -21.45 5.83 -15.45
C HIS A 289 -20.14 6.44 -15.95
N ALA A 290 -19.09 6.46 -15.13
CA ALA A 290 -17.81 7.07 -15.49
C ALA A 290 -17.10 6.35 -16.64
N PHE A 291 -17.14 5.02 -16.67
CA PHE A 291 -16.58 4.23 -17.78
C PHE A 291 -17.39 4.43 -19.07
N HIS A 292 -18.72 4.52 -18.98
CA HIS A 292 -19.55 4.85 -20.13
C HIS A 292 -19.20 6.22 -20.72
N LEU A 293 -19.05 7.25 -19.89
CA LEU A 293 -18.64 8.59 -20.34
C LEU A 293 -17.25 8.61 -20.97
N ALA A 294 -16.34 7.74 -20.53
CA ALA A 294 -15.00 7.61 -21.09
C ALA A 294 -14.97 6.76 -22.39
N ASN A 295 -16.12 6.28 -22.88
CA ASN A 295 -16.22 5.27 -23.95
C ASN A 295 -15.36 4.03 -23.66
N ALA A 296 -15.20 3.70 -22.38
CA ALA A 296 -14.43 2.56 -21.93
C ALA A 296 -15.27 1.28 -22.02
N PRO A 297 -14.72 0.19 -22.56
CA PRO A 297 -15.46 -1.06 -22.69
C PRO A 297 -15.62 -1.77 -21.33
N GLY A 298 -16.68 -2.56 -21.25
CA GLY A 298 -16.74 -3.68 -20.32
C GLY A 298 -17.71 -3.54 -19.16
N LYS A 299 -17.75 -4.59 -18.33
CA LYS A 299 -18.76 -4.80 -17.30
C LYS A 299 -18.19 -4.50 -15.92
N ILE A 300 -18.94 -3.77 -15.11
CA ILE A 300 -18.62 -3.49 -13.72
C ILE A 300 -19.67 -4.17 -12.85
N SER A 301 -19.25 -5.17 -12.08
CA SER A 301 -20.15 -6.10 -11.41
C SER A 301 -19.99 -6.13 -9.90
N LEU A 302 -21.08 -6.48 -9.22
CA LEU A 302 -21.09 -6.98 -7.84
C LEU A 302 -21.22 -8.51 -7.86
N PRO A 303 -21.08 -9.22 -6.72
CA PRO A 303 -21.27 -10.66 -6.67
C PRO A 303 -22.66 -11.13 -7.08
N SER A 304 -23.67 -10.25 -7.03
CA SER A 304 -25.02 -10.50 -7.56
C SER A 304 -25.12 -10.46 -9.09
N HIS A 305 -24.20 -9.78 -9.79
CA HIS A 305 -24.27 -9.52 -11.24
C HIS A 305 -23.33 -10.41 -12.06
N SER A 306 -22.43 -11.14 -11.41
CA SER A 306 -21.39 -11.93 -12.07
C SER A 306 -21.18 -13.28 -11.39
N ARG A 307 -20.71 -14.25 -12.18
CA ARG A 307 -20.23 -15.56 -11.73
C ARG A 307 -18.81 -15.52 -11.15
N CYS A 308 -18.15 -14.37 -11.15
CA CYS A 308 -16.81 -14.23 -10.58
C CYS A 308 -16.76 -14.68 -9.12
N ILE A 309 -15.70 -15.43 -8.79
CA ILE A 309 -15.50 -16.04 -7.47
C ILE A 309 -14.58 -15.22 -6.55
N LEU A 310 -13.94 -14.18 -7.08
CA LEU A 310 -12.95 -13.34 -6.39
C LEU A 310 -13.61 -12.34 -5.42
N THR A 311 -14.38 -12.88 -4.48
CA THR A 311 -15.25 -12.14 -3.55
C THR A 311 -14.54 -11.65 -2.29
N ALA A 312 -13.22 -11.85 -2.20
CA ALA A 312 -12.39 -11.49 -1.05
C ALA A 312 -12.87 -12.03 0.32
N THR A 313 -13.65 -13.11 0.36
CA THR A 313 -14.14 -13.72 1.62
C THR A 313 -13.04 -14.26 2.52
N LYS A 314 -11.83 -14.37 1.97
CA LYS A 314 -10.62 -14.85 2.61
C LYS A 314 -9.59 -13.74 2.86
N ASN A 315 -9.94 -12.50 2.56
CA ASN A 315 -9.06 -11.37 2.77
C ASN A 315 -8.99 -11.02 4.27
N VAL A 316 -7.81 -11.06 4.88
CA VAL A 316 -7.67 -10.85 6.34
C VAL A 316 -8.02 -9.41 6.75
N VAL A 317 -7.67 -8.41 5.93
CA VAL A 317 -8.04 -7.01 6.16
C VAL A 317 -9.55 -6.82 6.02
N GLY A 318 -10.15 -7.38 4.96
CA GLY A 318 -11.60 -7.32 4.77
C GLY A 318 -12.37 -8.01 5.89
N ARG A 319 -11.88 -9.15 6.39
CA ARG A 319 -12.46 -9.82 7.56
C ARG A 319 -12.35 -8.97 8.81
N TYR A 320 -11.20 -8.33 9.04
CA TYR A 320 -11.03 -7.44 10.18
C TYR A 320 -12.03 -6.29 10.15
N ILE A 321 -12.07 -5.54 9.05
CA ILE A 321 -12.94 -4.36 8.90
C ILE A 321 -14.42 -4.72 9.01
N ASN A 322 -14.84 -5.84 8.42
CA ASN A 322 -16.26 -6.23 8.41
C ASN A 322 -16.71 -7.06 9.62
N ASN A 323 -15.80 -7.60 10.43
CA ASN A 323 -16.12 -8.35 11.65
C ASN A 323 -15.62 -7.67 12.92
N TYR A 324 -15.17 -6.41 12.84
CA TYR A 324 -14.60 -5.71 13.99
C TYR A 324 -15.61 -5.71 15.16
N PRO A 325 -15.31 -6.39 16.29
CA PRO A 325 -16.20 -6.42 17.43
C PRO A 325 -16.06 -5.16 18.28
N THR A 326 -17.15 -4.69 18.88
CA THR A 326 -17.14 -3.57 19.84
C THR A 326 -16.63 -3.93 21.23
N SER A 327 -16.25 -5.19 21.54
CA SER A 327 -15.98 -5.54 22.96
C SER A 327 -15.05 -6.71 23.33
N SER A 328 -14.21 -7.29 22.45
CA SER A 328 -13.23 -8.29 22.97
C SER A 328 -11.97 -8.43 22.12
N THR A 329 -10.87 -8.05 22.76
CA THR A 329 -9.41 -8.20 22.60
C THR A 329 -8.77 -9.29 21.71
N GLN A 330 -9.48 -9.99 20.81
CA GLN A 330 -8.81 -10.87 19.84
C GLN A 330 -9.59 -11.03 18.53
N TYR A 331 -8.96 -10.63 17.42
CA TYR A 331 -9.52 -10.75 16.07
C TYR A 331 -9.14 -12.11 15.46
N ASP A 332 -10.10 -13.00 15.25
CA ASP A 332 -9.86 -14.28 14.55
C ASP A 332 -10.06 -14.16 13.04
N VAL A 333 -9.27 -13.30 12.40
CA VAL A 333 -9.38 -13.03 10.94
C VAL A 333 -8.92 -14.22 10.09
N CYS A 334 -8.20 -15.18 10.68
CA CYS A 334 -7.74 -16.38 9.97
C CYS A 334 -8.86 -17.40 9.77
N HIS A 335 -9.73 -17.58 10.76
CA HIS A 335 -10.75 -18.62 10.71
C HIS A 335 -12.18 -18.06 10.54
N ARG A 336 -12.45 -16.82 10.96
CA ARG A 336 -13.79 -16.23 10.92
C ARG A 336 -14.03 -15.42 9.65
N SER A 337 -15.03 -15.84 8.86
CA SER A 337 -15.50 -15.08 7.68
C SER A 337 -16.37 -13.90 8.09
N ALA A 338 -16.46 -12.88 7.23
CA ALA A 338 -17.37 -11.75 7.41
C ALA A 338 -18.84 -12.18 7.43
N SER A 339 -19.65 -11.63 8.34
CA SER A 339 -21.10 -11.89 8.41
C SER A 339 -21.90 -10.76 7.76
N PRO A 340 -22.84 -11.05 6.83
CA PRO A 340 -23.70 -10.04 6.23
C PRO A 340 -24.48 -9.18 7.23
N ASP A 341 -24.80 -9.71 8.41
CA ASP A 341 -25.65 -9.05 9.41
C ASP A 341 -24.97 -7.86 10.11
N ILE A 342 -23.64 -7.83 10.13
CA ILE A 342 -22.85 -6.77 10.79
C ILE A 342 -21.97 -5.99 9.81
N THR A 343 -21.93 -6.40 8.53
CA THR A 343 -21.11 -5.73 7.51
C THR A 343 -21.82 -4.49 6.97
N GLU A 344 -21.23 -3.33 7.24
CA GLU A 344 -21.69 -2.03 6.73
C GLU A 344 -21.15 -1.70 5.32
N GLY A 345 -20.08 -2.38 4.90
CA GLY A 345 -19.49 -2.23 3.56
C GLY A 345 -18.36 -1.20 3.45
N ALA A 346 -17.66 -0.93 4.57
CA ALA A 346 -16.49 -0.05 4.60
C ALA A 346 -15.32 -0.62 3.77
N PHE A 347 -15.14 -1.94 3.75
CA PHE A 347 -14.14 -2.60 2.92
C PHE A 347 -14.65 -2.81 1.49
N VAL A 348 -13.88 -2.37 0.50
CA VAL A 348 -14.15 -2.57 -0.93
C VAL A 348 -12.94 -3.27 -1.55
N HIS A 349 -13.17 -4.45 -2.10
CA HIS A 349 -12.22 -5.18 -2.91
C HIS A 349 -12.55 -5.00 -4.39
N ALA A 350 -11.60 -4.55 -5.19
CA ALA A 350 -11.77 -4.32 -6.62
C ALA A 350 -10.82 -5.21 -7.44
N GLU A 351 -11.37 -6.21 -8.12
CA GLU A 351 -10.66 -7.11 -9.01
C GLU A 351 -10.78 -6.63 -10.45
N GLN A 352 -9.65 -6.30 -11.06
CA GLN A 352 -9.64 -5.51 -12.29
C GLN A 352 -8.95 -6.24 -13.42
N ASN A 353 -9.39 -6.06 -14.67
CA ASN A 353 -8.61 -6.46 -15.84
C ASN A 353 -7.52 -5.43 -16.17
N ALA A 354 -6.66 -5.72 -17.14
CA ALA A 354 -5.57 -4.82 -17.53
C ALA A 354 -6.06 -3.43 -18.01
N PHE A 355 -7.18 -3.37 -18.73
CA PHE A 355 -7.73 -2.09 -19.20
C PHE A 355 -8.12 -1.19 -18.02
N ALA A 356 -8.82 -1.73 -17.03
CA ALA A 356 -9.29 -0.96 -15.86
C ALA A 356 -8.15 -0.36 -15.02
N ARG A 357 -6.96 -0.99 -15.04
CA ARG A 357 -5.77 -0.50 -14.34
C ARG A 357 -4.97 0.55 -15.11
N SER A 358 -5.12 0.56 -16.43
CA SER A 358 -4.35 1.44 -17.32
C SER A 358 -4.65 2.92 -17.09
N ASP A 359 -3.71 3.78 -17.51
CA ASP A 359 -3.88 5.25 -17.47
C ASP A 359 -5.16 5.73 -18.17
N LYS A 360 -5.61 5.01 -19.22
CA LYS A 360 -6.83 5.35 -19.96
C LYS A 360 -8.09 5.23 -19.11
N ALA A 361 -8.12 4.32 -18.13
CA ALA A 361 -9.25 4.12 -17.23
C ALA A 361 -9.18 5.02 -15.99
N ARG A 362 -8.03 5.68 -15.75
CA ARG A 362 -7.76 6.36 -14.49
C ARG A 362 -8.72 7.49 -14.17
N GLY A 363 -8.99 8.35 -15.17
CA GLY A 363 -9.95 9.44 -15.01
C GLY A 363 -11.36 8.96 -14.67
N ALA A 364 -11.74 7.75 -15.13
CA ALA A 364 -13.03 7.15 -14.79
C ALA A 364 -13.08 6.68 -13.33
N TRP A 365 -12.00 6.07 -12.83
CA TRP A 365 -11.85 5.71 -11.42
C TRP A 365 -11.93 6.93 -10.50
N VAL A 366 -11.13 7.96 -10.78
CA VAL A 366 -11.08 9.19 -9.98
C VAL A 366 -12.45 9.87 -9.95
N ARG A 367 -13.11 9.99 -11.11
CA ARG A 367 -14.47 10.52 -11.19
C ARG A 367 -15.45 9.70 -10.35
N ALA A 368 -15.44 8.38 -10.49
CA ALA A 368 -16.37 7.52 -9.78
C ALA A 368 -16.19 7.60 -8.26
N LEU A 369 -14.95 7.65 -7.77
CA LEU A 369 -14.65 7.81 -6.35
C LEU A 369 -15.10 9.18 -5.85
N ASN A 370 -14.81 10.23 -6.61
CA ASN A 370 -15.23 11.59 -6.26
C ASN A 370 -16.76 11.74 -6.19
N ASP A 371 -17.49 11.07 -7.09
CA ASP A 371 -18.95 11.06 -7.14
C ASP A 371 -19.60 10.12 -6.10
N THR A 372 -18.84 9.14 -5.58
CA THR A 372 -19.33 8.16 -4.59
C THR A 372 -19.15 8.67 -3.17
N PHE A 373 -18.02 9.30 -2.91
CA PHE A 373 -17.60 9.73 -1.58
C PHE A 373 -17.58 11.25 -1.52
N ALA A 374 -18.40 11.81 -0.65
CA ALA A 374 -18.48 13.25 -0.41
C ALA A 374 -17.15 13.79 0.10
N SER A 375 -16.84 15.02 -0.31
CA SER A 375 -15.72 15.75 0.28
C SER A 375 -16.00 16.09 1.74
N ILE A 376 -14.99 15.98 2.57
CA ILE A 376 -14.99 16.41 3.97
C ILE A 376 -14.25 17.74 4.09
N ASN A 377 -14.61 18.51 5.10
CA ASN A 377 -13.79 19.64 5.56
C ASN A 377 -12.97 19.12 6.74
N VAL A 378 -11.64 19.03 6.58
CA VAL A 378 -10.69 18.58 7.62
C VAL A 378 -10.14 19.75 8.40
#